data_AF-A0A8C8TJS2-F1
#
_entry.id   AF-A0A8C8TJS2-F1
#
_cell.length_a   1.000
_cell.length_b   1.000
_cell.length_c   1.000
_cell.angle_alpha   90.00
_cell.angle_beta   90.00
_cell.angle_gamma   90.00
#
_symmetry.space_group_name_H-M   'P 1'
#
loop_
_entity.id
_entity.type
_entity.pdbx_description
1 polymer ?
#
loop_
_entity_poly.entity_id
_entity_poly.type
_entity_poly.pdbx_seq_one_letter_code
_entity_poly.pdbx_strand_id
1 'polypeptide(L)'
;MIWKRSAVLRFYSVCGLLLQGSQGQFPLTQNVTVVEGGTAILTCRVDQNDNTSLQWSNPAQQTLYFDDKKALRDNRIELVRASWHELSISVSDVSLSDEGQYTCSLFTMPVKTSKAYLTVLGVPEKPQISGFSSPVMEGDLMQLTCKTSGSKPAADIRWFKNDKEIKDVKYLKEEDANRKTFTVSSTLDFRVDRSDDGVAVICRVDHESLNATPQVAMQVLEIHYTPSVKIIPSTPFPQEGQALTLTCESKGKPLPEPVLWTKDGAELPDPDRMVVSGRELNILFLNKTDNGTYRCEATNTIGQSSAEYVLIVHDVPTTLLPTTIIPSLTTAPVTTTVAITTSPSTSASSSSRRDPNSLAGQNGPDHALIGGIVAVVVFVTLCSIFLLGRYLARHKGTYLTNEAKGAEDAPDADTAIINAEGSQVNAEEKKEYFI
;
A
#
# COMPACT_ATOMS: atom_id res chain seq x y z
N MET A 1 -31.58 78.38 6.09
CA MET A 1 -30.30 78.53 5.38
C MET A 1 -29.87 77.12 4.99
N ILE A 2 -30.33 76.53 3.88
CA ILE A 2 -30.02 76.77 2.46
C ILE A 2 -28.52 76.54 2.13
N TRP A 3 -28.31 75.70 1.11
CA TRP A 3 -27.10 75.38 0.32
C TRP A 3 -26.30 74.14 0.77
N LYS A 4 -26.03 73.13 -0.06
CA LYS A 4 -26.50 72.77 -1.41
C LYS A 4 -26.09 71.30 -1.69
N ARG A 5 -27.00 70.53 -2.28
CA ARG A 5 -26.71 69.25 -2.96
C ARG A 5 -26.04 69.50 -4.32
N SER A 6 -25.45 68.42 -4.86
CA SER A 6 -25.15 68.14 -6.27
C SER A 6 -23.78 68.54 -6.83
N ALA A 7 -22.90 67.53 -6.96
CA ALA A 7 -22.01 67.34 -8.12
C ALA A 7 -21.32 65.96 -8.07
N VAL A 8 -22.09 64.87 -8.18
CA VAL A 8 -21.54 63.54 -8.54
C VAL A 8 -22.24 63.11 -9.82
N LEU A 9 -21.90 63.73 -10.94
CA LEU A 9 -22.31 63.32 -12.29
C LEU A 9 -21.65 64.28 -13.28
N ARG A 10 -20.44 63.93 -13.73
CA ARG A 10 -19.78 64.29 -15.02
C ARG A 10 -18.26 64.18 -14.90
N PHE A 11 -17.75 62.97 -14.67
CA PHE A 11 -16.38 62.60 -15.09
C PHE A 11 -16.28 61.10 -15.43
N TYR A 12 -17.40 60.46 -15.78
CA TYR A 12 -17.42 59.16 -16.46
C TYR A 12 -17.75 59.39 -17.94
N SER A 13 -16.82 59.99 -18.65
CA SER A 13 -16.71 59.88 -20.11
C SER A 13 -15.37 60.47 -20.48
N VAL A 14 -14.62 59.78 -21.34
CA VAL A 14 -13.24 60.11 -21.75
C VAL A 14 -12.14 59.67 -20.77
N CYS A 15 -12.19 58.40 -20.34
CA CYS A 15 -10.96 57.64 -20.06
C CYS A 15 -11.21 56.13 -20.30
N GLY A 16 -11.88 55.81 -21.41
CA GLY A 16 -12.19 54.45 -21.85
C GLY A 16 -11.62 54.12 -23.24
N LEU A 17 -10.72 54.97 -23.74
CA LEU A 17 -10.01 54.80 -25.00
C LEU A 17 -8.55 55.16 -24.70
N LEU A 18 -7.62 54.26 -25.01
CA LEU A 18 -6.17 54.27 -24.72
C LEU A 18 -5.69 53.42 -23.53
N LEU A 19 -6.18 52.19 -23.40
CA LEU A 19 -5.38 51.08 -22.85
C LEU A 19 -5.59 49.80 -23.68
N GLN A 20 -5.63 49.92 -25.00
CA GLN A 20 -5.09 48.84 -25.84
C GLN A 20 -3.59 49.10 -25.93
N GLY A 21 -2.87 48.72 -24.88
CA GLY A 21 -1.42 48.58 -24.97
C GLY A 21 -1.14 47.58 -26.07
N SER A 22 -0.44 48.01 -27.12
CA SER A 22 0.10 47.09 -28.11
C SER A 22 0.97 46.07 -27.36
N GLN A 23 0.50 44.83 -27.28
CA GLN A 23 1.38 43.71 -26.93
C GLN A 23 2.48 43.75 -27.98
N GLY A 24 3.65 44.26 -27.59
CA GLY A 24 4.76 44.41 -28.51
C GLY A 24 5.10 43.06 -29.13
N GLN A 25 5.59 43.08 -30.36
CA GLN A 25 6.13 41.92 -31.06
C GLN A 25 7.22 41.24 -30.20
N PHE A 26 6.88 40.20 -29.43
CA PHE A 26 7.80 39.47 -28.54
C PHE A 26 7.69 37.96 -28.82
N PRO A 27 8.81 37.23 -28.92
CA PRO A 27 8.77 35.78 -29.04
C PRO A 27 8.34 35.12 -27.72
N LEU A 28 7.55 34.06 -27.85
CA LEU A 28 7.03 33.24 -26.75
C LEU A 28 7.47 31.80 -26.95
N THR A 29 8.07 31.22 -25.91
CA THR A 29 8.53 29.83 -25.87
C THR A 29 8.12 29.18 -24.56
N GLN A 30 8.17 27.84 -24.50
CA GLN A 30 7.88 27.07 -23.28
C GLN A 30 9.00 26.06 -23.01
N ASN A 31 9.20 25.72 -21.74
CA ASN A 31 10.12 24.64 -21.36
C ASN A 31 9.57 23.29 -21.84
N VAL A 32 10.47 22.39 -22.19
CA VAL A 32 10.13 21.06 -22.70
C VAL A 32 10.86 20.03 -21.85
N THR A 33 10.12 19.05 -21.35
CA THR A 33 10.69 17.88 -20.68
C THR A 33 10.47 16.66 -21.55
N VAL A 34 11.52 15.89 -21.81
CA VAL A 34 11.46 14.69 -22.65
C VAL A 34 12.28 13.57 -22.03
N VAL A 35 11.86 12.34 -22.21
CA VAL A 35 12.64 11.15 -21.85
C VAL A 35 13.78 10.96 -22.85
N GLU A 36 14.96 10.55 -22.37
CA GLU A 36 16.11 10.22 -23.22
C GLU A 36 15.73 9.22 -24.34
N GLY A 37 16.24 9.44 -25.55
CA GLY A 37 15.85 8.74 -26.79
C GLY A 37 14.54 9.24 -27.41
N GLY A 38 13.78 10.09 -26.71
CA GLY A 38 12.54 10.70 -27.20
C GLY A 38 12.75 11.80 -28.24
N THR A 39 11.66 12.49 -28.59
CA THR A 39 11.68 13.65 -29.49
C THR A 39 11.14 14.89 -28.79
N ALA A 40 11.95 15.95 -28.71
CA ALA A 40 11.55 17.25 -28.17
C ALA A 40 11.06 18.16 -29.30
N ILE A 41 10.01 18.95 -29.05
CA ILE A 41 9.51 19.97 -30.00
C ILE A 41 9.68 21.35 -29.36
N LEU A 42 10.60 22.15 -29.89
CA LEU A 42 10.83 23.52 -29.46
C LEU A 42 10.01 24.46 -30.33
N THR A 43 9.06 25.17 -29.72
CA THR A 43 8.11 26.05 -30.42
C THR A 43 8.36 27.50 -30.02
N CYS A 44 8.54 28.37 -31.01
CA CYS A 44 8.60 29.81 -30.82
C CYS A 44 7.44 30.48 -31.57
N ARG A 45 6.58 31.21 -30.85
CA ARG A 45 5.43 31.93 -31.42
C ARG A 45 5.58 33.43 -31.24
N VAL A 46 5.07 34.20 -32.18
CA VAL A 46 4.98 35.67 -32.10
C VAL A 46 3.57 36.08 -32.53
N ASP A 47 2.83 36.78 -31.66
CA ASP A 47 1.42 37.12 -31.92
C ASP A 47 1.24 38.16 -33.03
N GLN A 48 2.05 39.22 -33.01
CA GLN A 48 2.06 40.27 -34.04
C GLN A 48 3.46 40.32 -34.64
N ASN A 49 3.67 39.67 -35.79
CA ASN A 49 4.95 39.71 -36.49
C ASN A 49 4.83 40.40 -37.86
N ASP A 50 5.54 41.52 -38.04
CA ASP A 50 5.65 42.26 -39.30
C ASP A 50 6.71 41.64 -40.22
N ASN A 51 6.58 40.34 -40.51
CA ASN A 51 7.53 39.55 -41.32
C ASN A 51 9.00 39.67 -40.88
N THR A 52 9.23 39.82 -39.57
CA THR A 52 10.58 39.81 -39.01
C THR A 52 11.06 38.38 -38.85
N SER A 53 12.31 38.11 -39.22
CA SER A 53 12.88 36.75 -39.19
C SER A 53 12.98 36.18 -37.77
N LEU A 54 12.74 34.89 -37.66
CA LEU A 54 12.87 34.10 -36.44
C LEU A 54 14.09 33.18 -36.53
N GLN A 55 14.73 32.92 -35.40
CA GLN A 55 15.87 32.00 -35.33
C GLN A 55 15.88 31.22 -34.03
N TRP A 56 16.22 29.94 -34.13
CA TRP A 56 16.60 29.13 -32.97
C TRP A 56 18.12 29.01 -32.85
N SER A 57 18.65 29.20 -31.65
CA SER A 57 20.01 28.79 -31.29
C SER A 57 20.00 27.78 -30.13
N ASN A 58 21.00 26.90 -30.14
CA ASN A 58 21.21 25.91 -29.09
C ASN A 58 21.92 26.54 -27.86
N PRO A 59 22.14 25.79 -26.77
CA PRO A 59 22.83 26.30 -25.58
C PRO A 59 24.25 26.81 -25.87
N ALA A 60 24.94 26.24 -26.86
CA ALA A 60 26.26 26.67 -27.34
C ALA A 60 26.19 27.92 -28.26
N GLN A 61 25.03 28.57 -28.36
CA GLN A 61 24.78 29.75 -29.20
C GLN A 61 24.96 29.50 -30.72
N GLN A 62 24.96 28.25 -31.15
CA GLN A 62 24.98 27.90 -32.57
C GLN A 62 23.58 28.03 -33.16
N THR A 63 23.48 28.64 -34.33
CA THR A 63 22.19 28.76 -35.03
C THR A 63 21.76 27.40 -35.55
N LEU A 64 20.54 26.98 -35.20
CA LEU A 64 19.93 25.74 -35.65
C LEU A 64 19.16 25.97 -36.94
N TYR A 65 18.24 26.94 -36.89
CA TYR A 65 17.40 27.37 -38.00
C TYR A 65 17.29 28.89 -37.98
N PHE A 66 17.29 29.48 -39.18
CA PHE A 66 16.94 30.87 -39.44
C PHE A 66 15.81 30.86 -40.47
N ASP A 67 14.62 31.29 -40.05
CA ASP A 67 13.36 31.06 -40.77
C ASP A 67 13.22 29.57 -41.17
N ASP A 68 13.08 29.27 -42.46
CA ASP A 68 12.99 27.91 -43.00
C ASP A 68 14.34 27.28 -43.33
N LYS A 69 15.45 28.00 -43.13
CA LYS A 69 16.80 27.56 -43.51
C LYS A 69 17.52 26.92 -42.34
N LYS A 70 17.87 25.64 -42.52
CA LYS A 70 18.72 24.89 -41.58
C LYS A 70 20.17 25.42 -41.64
N ALA A 71 20.71 25.79 -40.48
CA ALA A 71 22.08 26.29 -40.35
C ALA A 71 23.03 25.24 -39.76
N LEU A 72 22.60 24.47 -38.76
CA LEU A 72 23.40 23.40 -38.17
C LEU A 72 23.17 22.06 -38.89
N ARG A 73 24.26 21.39 -39.27
CA ARG A 73 24.22 20.04 -39.88
C ARG A 73 24.11 18.96 -38.80
N ASP A 74 22.99 18.93 -38.07
CA ASP A 74 22.59 17.80 -37.22
C ASP A 74 21.33 17.18 -37.80
N ASN A 75 21.37 15.90 -38.18
CA ASN A 75 20.25 15.21 -38.81
C ASN A 75 19.08 14.96 -37.85
N ARG A 76 19.32 15.01 -36.53
CA ARG A 76 18.27 14.86 -35.52
C ARG A 76 17.37 16.09 -35.41
N ILE A 77 17.82 17.24 -35.92
CA ILE A 77 17.11 18.51 -35.82
C ILE A 77 16.37 18.78 -37.12
N GLU A 78 15.04 18.69 -37.08
CA GLU A 78 14.17 18.86 -38.24
C GLU A 78 13.22 20.04 -38.07
N LEU A 79 12.84 20.65 -39.19
CA LEU A 79 11.85 21.73 -39.20
C LEU A 79 10.45 21.12 -39.07
N VAL A 80 9.72 21.50 -38.04
CA VAL A 80 8.32 21.10 -37.87
C VAL A 80 7.41 22.11 -38.55
N ARG A 81 7.68 23.42 -38.32
CA ARG A 81 6.89 24.50 -38.89
C ARG A 81 7.72 25.77 -39.01
N ALA A 82 7.65 26.42 -40.16
CA ALA A 82 8.16 27.77 -40.37
C ALA A 82 7.06 28.66 -40.96
N SER A 83 6.86 29.80 -40.33
CA SER A 83 6.05 30.92 -40.82
C SER A 83 6.54 32.18 -40.13
N TRP A 84 6.03 33.34 -40.55
CA TRP A 84 6.31 34.58 -39.84
C TRP A 84 5.88 34.51 -38.36
N HIS A 85 4.80 33.84 -38.01
CA HIS A 85 4.29 33.86 -36.63
C HIS A 85 4.77 32.69 -35.76
N GLU A 86 5.44 31.70 -36.36
CA GLU A 86 5.80 30.47 -35.67
C GLU A 86 7.03 29.82 -36.31
N LEU A 87 8.05 29.55 -35.49
CA LEU A 87 9.20 28.71 -35.84
C LEU A 87 9.31 27.56 -34.84
N SER A 88 8.99 26.36 -35.30
CA SER A 88 8.98 25.14 -34.51
C SER A 88 9.92 24.10 -35.11
N ILE A 89 10.79 23.54 -34.26
CA ILE A 89 11.78 22.52 -34.63
C ILE A 89 11.63 21.29 -33.74
N SER A 90 11.94 20.11 -34.27
CA SER A 90 12.01 18.87 -33.50
C SER A 90 13.46 18.43 -33.36
N VAL A 91 13.81 17.92 -32.19
CA VAL A 91 15.09 17.23 -31.91
C VAL A 91 14.74 15.79 -31.59
N SER A 92 15.02 14.86 -32.49
CA SER A 92 14.82 13.41 -32.28
C SER A 92 16.01 12.78 -31.57
N ASP A 93 15.83 11.60 -30.97
CA ASP A 93 16.90 10.85 -30.30
C ASP A 93 17.67 11.76 -29.31
N VAL A 94 16.89 12.37 -28.40
CA VAL A 94 17.40 13.34 -27.43
C VAL A 94 18.29 12.63 -26.41
N SER A 95 19.50 13.14 -26.23
CA SER A 95 20.49 12.67 -25.26
C SER A 95 20.62 13.64 -24.09
N LEU A 96 21.21 13.17 -22.98
CA LEU A 96 21.55 14.05 -21.84
C LEU A 96 22.45 15.26 -22.21
N SER A 97 23.16 15.23 -23.34
CA SER A 97 23.96 16.35 -23.85
C SER A 97 23.15 17.45 -24.53
N ASP A 98 21.94 17.15 -25.00
CA ASP A 98 21.08 18.13 -25.66
C ASP A 98 20.36 19.04 -24.66
N GLU A 99 20.37 18.70 -23.37
CA GLU A 99 19.80 19.49 -22.29
C GLU A 99 20.41 20.89 -22.22
N GLY A 100 19.56 21.88 -21.99
CA GLY A 100 19.97 23.24 -21.70
C GLY A 100 19.00 24.28 -22.24
N GLN A 101 19.46 25.51 -22.25
CA GLN A 101 18.66 26.66 -22.64
C GLN A 101 18.79 26.97 -24.13
N TYR A 102 17.74 26.70 -24.89
CA TYR A 102 17.60 27.09 -26.29
C TYR A 102 17.03 28.51 -26.36
N THR A 103 17.48 29.29 -27.33
CA THR A 103 17.06 30.69 -27.48
C THR A 103 16.35 30.89 -28.81
N CYS A 104 15.13 31.41 -28.75
CA CYS A 104 14.44 31.96 -29.91
C CYS A 104 14.74 33.46 -30.00
N SER A 105 15.23 33.90 -31.15
CA SER A 105 15.53 35.30 -31.43
C SER A 105 14.64 35.83 -32.55
N LEU A 106 14.07 37.00 -32.32
CA LEU A 106 13.29 37.78 -33.27
C LEU A 106 14.11 39.01 -33.65
N PHE A 107 14.47 39.13 -34.93
CA PHE A 107 15.44 40.11 -35.44
C PHE A 107 14.88 41.53 -35.60
N THR A 108 14.27 42.05 -34.55
CA THR A 108 13.94 43.48 -34.41
C THR A 108 15.18 44.31 -34.07
N MET A 109 15.06 45.64 -34.07
CA MET A 109 16.08 46.54 -33.52
C MET A 109 15.52 47.23 -32.27
N PRO A 110 15.93 46.86 -31.04
CA PRO A 110 16.90 45.80 -30.67
C PRO A 110 16.32 44.38 -30.85
N VAL A 111 17.19 43.37 -30.94
CA VAL A 111 16.79 41.95 -31.05
C VAL A 111 16.04 41.55 -29.79
N LYS A 112 14.87 40.94 -29.98
CA LYS A 112 14.07 40.41 -28.88
C LYS A 112 14.26 38.90 -28.79
N THR A 113 14.36 38.37 -27.58
CA THR A 113 14.63 36.94 -27.37
C THR A 113 13.69 36.32 -26.36
N SER A 114 13.47 35.02 -26.51
CA SER A 114 12.74 34.17 -25.57
C SER A 114 13.51 32.86 -25.41
N LYS A 115 13.43 32.25 -24.23
CA LYS A 115 14.26 31.10 -23.86
C LYS A 115 13.37 29.92 -23.48
N ALA A 116 13.71 28.74 -24.00
CA ALA A 116 13.12 27.47 -23.61
C ALA A 116 14.21 26.58 -23.00
N TYR A 117 13.97 26.06 -21.81
CA TYR A 117 14.83 25.04 -21.22
C TYR A 117 14.35 23.66 -21.67
N LEU A 118 15.22 22.89 -22.31
CA LEU A 118 15.01 21.47 -22.62
C LEU A 118 15.56 20.65 -21.45
N THR A 119 14.69 20.01 -20.68
CA THR A 119 15.05 19.06 -19.63
C THR A 119 14.98 17.63 -20.18
N VAL A 120 16.04 16.86 -19.98
CA VAL A 120 16.11 15.46 -20.43
C VAL A 120 16.06 14.54 -19.23
N LEU A 121 15.06 13.65 -19.21
CA LEU A 121 14.87 12.67 -18.15
C LEU A 121 15.67 11.40 -18.44
N GLY A 122 16.45 10.97 -17.45
CA GLY A 122 17.19 9.72 -17.46
C GLY A 122 16.32 8.59 -16.94
N VAL A 123 16.24 7.50 -17.70
CA VAL A 123 15.41 6.34 -17.35
C VAL A 123 16.18 5.43 -16.39
N PRO A 124 15.65 5.14 -15.20
CA PRO A 124 16.28 4.16 -14.32
C PRO A 124 16.38 2.78 -14.97
N GLU A 125 17.52 2.13 -14.78
CA GLU A 125 17.71 0.72 -15.10
C GLU A 125 16.80 -0.18 -14.25
N LYS A 126 16.59 -1.42 -14.67
CA LYS A 126 15.76 -2.36 -13.90
C LYS A 126 16.35 -2.56 -12.50
N PRO A 127 15.57 -2.32 -11.42
CA PRO A 127 16.07 -2.48 -10.07
C PRO A 127 16.56 -3.90 -9.82
N GLN A 128 17.59 -4.01 -8.97
CA GLN A 128 18.13 -5.29 -8.53
C GLN A 128 18.11 -5.37 -7.01
N ILE A 129 17.62 -6.49 -6.47
CA ILE A 129 17.68 -6.79 -5.03
C ILE A 129 18.91 -7.66 -4.78
N SER A 130 19.66 -7.34 -3.72
CA SER A 130 20.87 -8.02 -3.29
C SER A 130 20.92 -8.11 -1.75
N GLY A 131 21.91 -8.80 -1.19
CA GLY A 131 22.07 -8.95 0.27
C GLY A 131 21.33 -10.13 0.89
N PHE A 132 20.78 -11.04 0.08
CA PHE A 132 20.15 -12.28 0.55
C PHE A 132 21.08 -13.50 0.35
N SER A 133 20.94 -14.49 1.22
CA SER A 133 21.54 -15.82 1.10
C SER A 133 20.48 -16.90 1.34
N SER A 134 20.28 -17.83 0.41
CA SER A 134 19.29 -18.89 0.54
C SER A 134 19.95 -20.22 0.96
N PRO A 135 19.41 -20.97 1.93
CA PRO A 135 18.26 -20.62 2.78
C PRO A 135 18.64 -19.67 3.92
N VAL A 136 17.66 -18.95 4.45
CA VAL A 136 17.79 -18.04 5.59
C VAL A 136 17.22 -18.69 6.84
N MET A 137 17.82 -18.52 8.01
CA MET A 137 17.27 -19.11 9.24
C MET A 137 16.28 -18.17 9.93
N GLU A 138 15.26 -18.75 10.57
CA GLU A 138 14.35 -17.98 11.44
C GLU A 138 15.14 -17.26 12.56
N GLY A 139 14.81 -15.99 12.76
CA GLY A 139 15.46 -15.14 13.75
C GLY A 139 16.72 -14.43 13.25
N ASP A 140 17.23 -14.75 12.06
CA ASP A 140 18.33 -14.00 11.46
C ASP A 140 17.92 -12.55 11.18
N LEU A 141 18.90 -11.64 11.25
CA LEU A 141 18.72 -10.27 10.80
C LEU A 141 19.10 -10.21 9.31
N MET A 142 18.09 -10.05 8.46
CA MET A 142 18.27 -9.94 7.02
C MET A 142 18.43 -8.47 6.61
N GLN A 143 19.38 -8.21 5.71
CA GLN A 143 19.61 -6.90 5.11
C GLN A 143 19.49 -7.00 3.59
N LEU A 144 18.40 -6.51 3.03
CA LEU A 144 18.19 -6.46 1.58
C LEU A 144 18.54 -5.08 1.05
N THR A 145 19.26 -5.02 -0.06
CA THR A 145 19.56 -3.77 -0.77
C THR A 145 18.97 -3.80 -2.16
N CYS A 146 18.12 -2.81 -2.47
CA CYS A 146 17.63 -2.57 -3.82
C CYS A 146 18.39 -1.42 -4.43
N LYS A 147 18.88 -1.60 -5.67
CA LYS A 147 19.71 -0.61 -6.38
C LYS A 147 19.21 -0.41 -7.80
N THR A 148 19.21 0.84 -8.27
CA THR A 148 18.97 1.23 -9.67
C THR A 148 19.88 2.41 -10.05
N SER A 149 20.37 2.44 -11.29
CA SER A 149 21.24 3.46 -11.87
C SER A 149 20.56 4.23 -12.99
N GLY A 150 21.16 5.34 -13.44
CA GLY A 150 20.72 6.06 -14.65
C GLY A 150 19.50 6.98 -14.47
N SER A 151 18.98 7.12 -13.25
CA SER A 151 17.80 7.95 -12.99
C SER A 151 18.13 9.44 -13.07
N LYS A 152 17.33 10.22 -13.80
CA LYS A 152 17.38 11.69 -13.72
C LYS A 152 15.96 12.25 -13.84
N PRO A 153 15.43 12.91 -12.78
CA PRO A 153 16.03 13.10 -11.45
C PRO A 153 16.21 11.78 -10.69
N ALA A 154 16.80 11.81 -9.49
CA ALA A 154 16.95 10.63 -8.65
C ALA A 154 15.59 9.94 -8.40
N ALA A 155 15.52 8.62 -8.65
CA ALA A 155 14.29 7.85 -8.51
C ALA A 155 13.91 7.55 -7.05
N ASP A 156 12.62 7.32 -6.81
CA ASP A 156 12.10 6.91 -5.50
C ASP A 156 12.09 5.37 -5.39
N ILE A 157 12.54 4.84 -4.24
CA ILE A 157 12.54 3.39 -3.95
C ILE A 157 11.59 3.11 -2.79
N ARG A 158 10.65 2.18 -3.00
CA ARG A 158 9.67 1.75 -2.00
C ARG A 158 9.67 0.23 -1.84
N TRP A 159 9.66 -0.23 -0.59
CA TRP A 159 9.66 -1.65 -0.27
C TRP A 159 8.27 -2.16 0.12
N PHE A 160 7.91 -3.35 -0.35
CA PHE A 160 6.65 -4.02 -0.03
C PHE A 160 6.89 -5.45 0.41
N LYS A 161 6.17 -5.87 1.45
CA LYS A 161 6.14 -7.24 1.96
C LYS A 161 4.71 -7.53 2.40
N ASN A 162 4.10 -8.63 1.92
CA ASN A 162 2.69 -8.95 2.16
C ASN A 162 1.75 -7.78 1.79
N ASP A 163 1.97 -7.16 0.63
CA ASP A 163 1.24 -6.00 0.12
C ASP A 163 1.31 -4.72 0.99
N LYS A 164 2.12 -4.74 2.05
CA LYS A 164 2.30 -3.60 2.96
C LYS A 164 3.62 -2.90 2.68
N GLU A 165 3.55 -1.58 2.56
CA GLU A 165 4.73 -0.73 2.43
C GLU A 165 5.55 -0.74 3.73
N ILE A 166 6.86 -0.93 3.61
CA ILE A 166 7.82 -0.81 4.70
C ILE A 166 8.54 0.53 4.58
N LYS A 167 8.43 1.36 5.62
CA LYS A 167 8.95 2.74 5.63
C LYS A 167 10.29 2.89 6.37
N ASP A 168 10.61 1.97 7.27
CA ASP A 168 11.87 2.00 8.01
C ASP A 168 13.00 1.43 7.13
N VAL A 169 13.54 2.30 6.28
CA VAL A 169 14.55 1.95 5.28
C VAL A 169 15.59 3.05 5.20
N LYS A 170 16.81 2.67 4.83
CA LYS A 170 17.87 3.62 4.49
C LYS A 170 17.76 3.93 3.01
N TYR A 171 17.94 5.20 2.63
CA TYR A 171 17.96 5.63 1.23
C TYR A 171 19.25 6.41 0.96
N LEU A 172 19.95 6.03 -0.09
CA LEU A 172 21.19 6.65 -0.52
C LEU A 172 21.07 7.05 -1.99
N LYS A 173 21.59 8.23 -2.32
CA LYS A 173 21.71 8.74 -3.68
C LYS A 173 23.17 9.08 -3.97
N GLU A 174 23.65 8.64 -5.12
CA GLU A 174 25.00 8.85 -5.60
C GLU A 174 24.92 9.41 -7.02
N GLU A 175 25.71 10.43 -7.32
CA GLU A 175 25.81 10.98 -8.66
C GLU A 175 26.69 10.06 -9.52
N ASP A 176 26.22 9.73 -10.72
CA ASP A 176 26.95 8.86 -11.63
C ASP A 176 28.17 9.56 -12.22
N ALA A 177 29.11 8.80 -12.79
CA ALA A 177 30.33 9.34 -13.39
C ALA A 177 30.08 10.39 -14.49
N ASN A 178 28.90 10.37 -15.12
CA ASN A 178 28.48 11.34 -16.13
C ASN A 178 28.04 12.70 -15.54
N ARG A 179 27.90 12.81 -14.21
CA ARG A 179 27.43 14.00 -13.46
C ARG A 179 26.06 14.53 -13.89
N LYS A 180 25.21 13.66 -14.42
CA LYS A 180 23.88 14.00 -14.94
C LYS A 180 22.81 13.08 -14.40
N THR A 181 23.14 11.80 -14.21
CA THR A 181 22.23 10.80 -13.66
C THR A 181 22.63 10.42 -12.24
N PHE A 182 21.71 9.77 -11.56
CA PHE A 182 21.87 9.29 -10.20
C PHE A 182 21.67 7.78 -10.13
N THR A 183 22.55 7.16 -9.37
CA THR A 183 22.33 5.83 -8.81
C THR A 183 21.72 5.97 -7.44
N VAL A 184 20.61 5.29 -7.21
CA VAL A 184 19.91 5.29 -5.93
C VAL A 184 19.88 3.87 -5.37
N SER A 185 20.00 3.76 -4.05
CA SER A 185 19.89 2.49 -3.35
C SER A 185 19.08 2.64 -2.08
N SER A 186 18.35 1.59 -1.73
CA SER A 186 17.63 1.51 -0.47
C SER A 186 17.92 0.20 0.24
N THR A 187 18.15 0.26 1.55
CA THR A 187 18.45 -0.89 2.39
C THR A 187 17.34 -1.11 3.41
N LEU A 188 16.81 -2.33 3.42
CA LEU A 188 15.76 -2.81 4.32
C LEU A 188 16.37 -3.84 5.28
N ASP A 189 16.29 -3.55 6.58
CA ASP A 189 16.72 -4.43 7.66
C ASP A 189 15.48 -5.01 8.38
N PHE A 190 15.36 -6.33 8.50
CA PHE A 190 14.30 -6.94 9.31
C PHE A 190 14.71 -8.30 9.88
N ARG A 191 14.09 -8.68 11.01
CA ARG A 191 14.25 -10.00 11.60
C ARG A 191 13.33 -11.00 10.91
N VAL A 192 13.89 -12.11 10.48
CA VAL A 192 13.21 -13.14 9.69
C VAL A 192 12.28 -13.96 10.58
N ASP A 193 11.06 -14.19 10.11
CA ASP A 193 10.07 -15.05 10.77
C ASP A 193 9.69 -16.25 9.88
N ARG A 194 9.28 -17.37 10.47
CA ARG A 194 8.81 -18.54 9.69
C ARG A 194 7.63 -18.24 8.76
N SER A 195 6.82 -17.23 9.06
CA SER A 195 5.72 -16.78 8.20
C SER A 195 6.18 -16.05 6.93
N ASP A 196 7.47 -15.70 6.86
CA ASP A 196 8.09 -15.11 5.67
C ASP A 196 8.46 -16.16 4.62
N ASP A 197 8.35 -17.46 4.92
CA ASP A 197 8.66 -18.51 3.96
C ASP A 197 7.74 -18.46 2.73
N GLY A 198 8.33 -18.37 1.53
CA GLY A 198 7.60 -18.21 0.28
C GLY A 198 7.04 -16.80 0.05
N VAL A 199 7.21 -15.87 1.00
CA VAL A 199 6.78 -14.48 0.83
C VAL A 199 7.72 -13.75 -0.12
N ALA A 200 7.14 -12.96 -1.02
CA ALA A 200 7.88 -12.07 -1.90
C ALA A 200 8.12 -10.71 -1.21
N VAL A 201 9.38 -10.29 -1.18
CA VAL A 201 9.77 -8.91 -0.90
C VAL A 201 9.94 -8.18 -2.22
N ILE A 202 9.23 -7.07 -2.39
CA ILE A 202 9.17 -6.32 -3.64
C ILE A 202 9.82 -4.96 -3.41
N CYS A 203 10.79 -4.62 -4.27
CA CYS A 203 11.30 -3.28 -4.42
C CYS A 203 10.61 -2.62 -5.62
N ARG A 204 9.92 -1.52 -5.38
CA ARG A 204 9.28 -0.69 -6.41
C ARG A 204 10.09 0.58 -6.62
N VAL A 205 10.41 0.85 -7.89
CA VAL A 205 11.05 2.10 -8.33
C VAL A 205 10.03 2.95 -9.07
N ASP A 206 9.82 4.15 -8.56
CA ASP A 206 8.94 5.15 -9.14
C ASP A 206 9.76 6.32 -9.71
N HIS A 207 9.44 6.73 -10.93
CA HIS A 207 10.13 7.79 -11.64
C HIS A 207 9.25 8.40 -12.73
N GLU A 208 9.41 9.70 -12.99
CA GLU A 208 8.58 10.43 -13.96
C GLU A 208 8.79 10.00 -15.42
N SER A 209 9.98 9.47 -15.75
CA SER A 209 10.25 8.92 -17.09
C SER A 209 9.49 7.63 -17.39
N LEU A 210 8.93 6.98 -16.35
CA LEU A 210 8.25 5.68 -16.48
C LEU A 210 6.75 5.80 -16.79
N ASN A 211 6.23 7.02 -17.02
CA ASN A 211 4.82 7.25 -17.40
C ASN A 211 3.81 6.51 -16.50
N ALA A 212 4.00 6.57 -15.17
CA ALA A 212 3.19 5.88 -14.17
C ALA A 212 3.22 4.33 -14.21
N THR A 213 4.14 3.72 -14.95
CA THR A 213 4.42 2.28 -14.91
C THR A 213 5.66 1.99 -14.06
N PRO A 214 5.52 1.71 -12.75
CA PRO A 214 6.68 1.54 -11.89
C PRO A 214 7.49 0.30 -12.29
N GLN A 215 8.82 0.38 -12.14
CA GLN A 215 9.68 -0.78 -12.28
C GLN A 215 9.72 -1.55 -10.95
N VAL A 216 9.80 -2.88 -11.03
CA VAL A 216 9.80 -3.74 -9.84
C VAL A 216 10.88 -4.80 -9.90
N ALA A 217 11.48 -5.06 -8.74
CA ALA A 217 12.30 -6.22 -8.46
C ALA A 217 11.65 -7.02 -7.34
N MET A 218 11.73 -8.35 -7.41
CA MET A 218 11.06 -9.23 -6.45
C MET A 218 12.00 -10.34 -6.01
N GLN A 219 12.06 -10.57 -4.70
CA GLN A 219 12.80 -11.67 -4.09
C GLN A 219 11.86 -12.52 -3.26
N VAL A 220 11.69 -13.79 -3.64
CA VAL A 220 10.95 -14.78 -2.84
C VAL A 220 11.89 -15.33 -1.77
N LEU A 221 11.45 -15.31 -0.52
CA LEU A 221 12.26 -15.76 0.61
C LEU A 221 12.11 -17.27 0.83
N GLU A 222 13.23 -17.94 1.12
CA GLU A 222 13.24 -19.33 1.56
C GLU A 222 13.75 -19.37 3.01
N ILE A 223 12.85 -19.64 3.94
CA ILE A 223 13.13 -19.58 5.38
C ILE A 223 13.15 -20.99 5.95
N HIS A 224 14.27 -21.38 6.53
CA HIS A 224 14.43 -22.63 7.25
C HIS A 224 14.27 -22.40 8.76
N TYR A 225 13.56 -23.32 9.42
CA TYR A 225 13.20 -23.21 10.83
C TYR A 225 13.01 -24.59 11.46
N THR A 226 13.18 -24.66 12.78
CA THR A 226 13.01 -25.90 13.56
C THR A 226 11.56 -26.38 13.55
N PRO A 227 11.32 -27.68 13.82
CA PRO A 227 9.97 -28.21 13.83
C PRO A 227 9.10 -27.57 14.92
N SER A 228 7.82 -27.32 14.66
CA SER A 228 6.82 -27.08 15.68
C SER A 228 5.95 -28.32 15.81
N VAL A 229 5.82 -28.85 17.03
CA VAL A 229 5.19 -30.15 17.30
C VAL A 229 3.95 -29.97 18.15
N LYS A 230 2.89 -30.73 17.87
CA LYS A 230 1.66 -30.85 18.67
C LYS A 230 1.17 -32.29 18.67
N ILE A 231 0.58 -32.73 19.78
CA ILE A 231 -0.08 -34.04 19.89
C ILE A 231 -1.59 -33.81 19.90
N ILE A 232 -2.31 -34.52 19.02
CA ILE A 232 -3.77 -34.45 18.90
C ILE A 232 -4.35 -35.84 19.19
N PRO A 233 -5.13 -36.01 20.27
CA PRO A 233 -5.80 -37.27 20.54
C PRO A 233 -7.03 -37.45 19.64
N SER A 234 -7.35 -38.71 19.27
CA SER A 234 -8.55 -39.03 18.49
C SER A 234 -9.87 -38.79 19.26
N THR A 235 -9.81 -38.74 20.59
CA THR A 235 -10.93 -38.37 21.46
C THR A 235 -10.44 -37.48 22.62
N PRO A 236 -11.19 -36.44 22.99
CA PRO A 236 -10.89 -35.63 24.18
C PRO A 236 -11.20 -36.36 25.49
N PHE A 237 -11.96 -37.47 25.46
CA PHE A 237 -12.38 -38.23 26.64
C PHE A 237 -12.04 -39.72 26.46
N PRO A 238 -10.76 -40.11 26.61
CA PRO A 238 -10.35 -41.51 26.49
C PRO A 238 -10.91 -42.36 27.64
N GLN A 239 -11.59 -43.45 27.30
CA GLN A 239 -12.23 -44.37 28.26
C GLN A 239 -11.55 -45.74 28.26
N GLU A 240 -11.60 -46.42 29.41
CA GLU A 240 -11.09 -47.78 29.55
C GLU A 240 -11.74 -48.74 28.55
N GLY A 241 -10.92 -49.61 27.95
CA GLY A 241 -11.32 -50.57 26.91
C GLY A 241 -11.46 -50.00 25.50
N GLN A 242 -11.41 -48.67 25.32
CA GLN A 242 -11.42 -48.05 23.98
C GLN A 242 -10.00 -47.98 23.39
N ALA A 243 -9.93 -47.85 22.06
CA ALA A 243 -8.71 -47.51 21.36
C ALA A 243 -8.49 -45.98 21.36
N LEU A 244 -7.23 -45.55 21.46
CA LEU A 244 -6.83 -44.15 21.37
C LEU A 244 -5.71 -44.00 20.35
N THR A 245 -5.86 -43.03 19.46
CA THR A 245 -4.78 -42.63 18.55
C THR A 245 -4.27 -41.27 18.97
N LEU A 246 -2.99 -41.16 19.27
CA LEU A 246 -2.30 -39.89 19.44
C LEU A 246 -1.58 -39.55 18.14
N THR A 247 -2.02 -38.47 17.48
CA THR A 247 -1.42 -38.02 16.22
C THR A 247 -0.40 -36.94 16.53
N CYS A 248 0.85 -37.12 16.09
CA CYS A 248 1.86 -36.08 16.20
C CYS A 248 1.90 -35.22 14.94
N GLU A 249 1.37 -34.01 15.03
CA GLU A 249 1.47 -33.00 14.00
C GLU A 249 2.77 -32.22 14.14
N SER A 250 3.60 -32.27 13.11
CA SER A 250 4.83 -31.48 13.01
C SER A 250 4.84 -30.64 11.73
N LYS A 251 5.24 -29.37 11.87
CA LYS A 251 5.55 -28.46 10.75
C LYS A 251 6.99 -28.01 10.87
N GLY A 252 7.72 -27.86 9.78
CA GLY A 252 9.11 -27.44 9.79
C GLY A 252 9.62 -27.28 8.37
N LYS A 253 10.68 -26.50 8.20
CA LYS A 253 11.39 -26.39 6.93
C LYS A 253 12.90 -26.49 7.17
N PRO A 254 13.59 -27.52 6.64
CA PRO A 254 13.07 -28.62 5.83
C PRO A 254 12.05 -29.50 6.59
N LEU A 255 11.26 -30.27 5.83
CA LEU A 255 10.23 -31.14 6.41
C LEU A 255 10.85 -32.09 7.45
N PRO A 256 10.34 -32.16 8.69
CA PRO A 256 10.91 -33.02 9.72
C PRO A 256 10.76 -34.51 9.42
N GLU A 257 11.81 -35.25 9.78
CA GLU A 257 11.93 -36.71 9.73
C GLU A 257 11.19 -37.39 10.92
N PRO A 258 11.08 -38.74 11.00
CA PRO A 258 9.98 -39.40 11.71
C PRO A 258 9.96 -39.16 13.22
N VAL A 259 8.76 -39.34 13.77
CA VAL A 259 8.42 -39.01 15.14
C VAL A 259 8.92 -40.10 16.11
N LEU A 260 9.67 -39.69 17.14
CA LEU A 260 9.96 -40.57 18.28
C LEU A 260 8.89 -40.39 19.36
N TRP A 261 8.23 -41.49 19.72
CA TRP A 261 7.26 -41.54 20.82
C TRP A 261 7.88 -42.14 22.07
N THR A 262 7.71 -41.46 23.21
CA THR A 262 8.09 -41.96 24.53
C THR A 262 6.95 -41.76 25.53
N LYS A 263 6.95 -42.58 26.58
CA LYS A 263 6.02 -42.46 27.71
C LYS A 263 6.82 -42.26 28.99
N ASP A 264 6.51 -41.21 29.74
CA ASP A 264 7.15 -40.89 31.02
C ASP A 264 8.69 -40.83 30.93
N GLY A 265 9.21 -40.39 29.78
CA GLY A 265 10.64 -40.29 29.49
C GLY A 265 11.33 -41.58 29.05
N ALA A 266 10.62 -42.71 28.96
CA ALA A 266 11.14 -44.00 28.53
C ALA A 266 10.50 -44.50 27.22
N GLU A 267 11.06 -45.56 26.65
CA GLU A 267 10.45 -46.25 25.50
C GLU A 267 9.04 -46.76 25.85
N LEU A 268 8.20 -46.92 24.82
CA LEU A 268 6.83 -47.39 24.99
C LEU A 268 6.83 -48.80 25.62
N PRO A 269 6.11 -49.03 26.72
CA PRO A 269 6.24 -50.24 27.54
C PRO A 269 5.63 -51.50 26.93
N ASP A 270 4.74 -51.36 25.94
CA ASP A 270 3.95 -52.47 25.36
C ASP A 270 3.87 -52.32 23.82
N PRO A 271 4.87 -52.79 23.06
CA PRO A 271 4.94 -52.60 21.62
C PRO A 271 3.85 -53.35 20.83
N ASP A 272 3.23 -54.39 21.41
CA ASP A 272 2.14 -55.14 20.76
C ASP A 272 0.80 -54.39 20.85
N ARG A 273 0.60 -53.60 21.92
CA ARG A 273 -0.62 -52.80 22.12
C ARG A 273 -0.47 -51.33 21.75
N MET A 274 0.75 -50.79 21.82
CA MET A 274 1.12 -49.41 21.51
C MET A 274 1.89 -49.36 20.18
N VAL A 275 1.13 -49.36 19.08
CA VAL A 275 1.69 -49.46 17.73
C VAL A 275 1.97 -48.08 17.16
N VAL A 276 3.24 -47.79 16.87
CA VAL A 276 3.64 -46.56 16.17
C VAL A 276 3.52 -46.77 14.66
N SER A 277 2.71 -45.94 14.01
CA SER A 277 2.55 -45.91 12.55
C SER A 277 2.86 -44.51 12.02
N GLY A 278 4.11 -44.31 11.60
CA GLY A 278 4.58 -43.02 11.11
C GLY A 278 4.52 -41.93 12.20
N ARG A 279 3.48 -41.10 12.14
CA ARG A 279 3.26 -39.97 13.06
C ARG A 279 2.28 -40.30 14.20
N GLU A 280 1.63 -41.45 14.11
CA GLU A 280 0.54 -41.85 15.01
C GLU A 280 1.02 -42.90 16.00
N LEU A 281 0.61 -42.75 17.25
CA LEU A 281 0.71 -43.78 18.28
C LEU A 281 -0.70 -44.33 18.53
N ASN A 282 -0.91 -45.60 18.18
CA ASN A 282 -2.18 -46.30 18.37
C ASN A 282 -2.13 -47.17 19.61
N ILE A 283 -2.96 -46.88 20.60
CA ILE A 283 -3.13 -47.65 21.84
C ILE A 283 -4.44 -48.43 21.71
N LEU A 284 -4.38 -49.74 21.50
CA LEU A 284 -5.56 -50.53 21.09
C LEU A 284 -6.62 -50.71 22.17
N PHE A 285 -6.20 -50.89 23.43
CA PHE A 285 -7.10 -51.11 24.57
C PHE A 285 -6.59 -50.32 25.77
N LEU A 286 -7.21 -49.17 26.03
CA LEU A 286 -6.85 -48.31 27.16
C LEU A 286 -7.13 -48.98 28.50
N ASN A 287 -6.21 -48.84 29.44
CA ASN A 287 -6.36 -49.23 30.83
C ASN A 287 -5.73 -48.18 31.75
N LYS A 288 -5.93 -48.31 33.07
CA LYS A 288 -5.40 -47.34 34.05
C LYS A 288 -3.88 -47.23 34.11
N THR A 289 -3.14 -48.24 33.62
CA THR A 289 -1.66 -48.19 33.55
C THR A 289 -1.15 -47.36 32.38
N ASP A 290 -2.01 -47.03 31.41
CA ASP A 290 -1.67 -46.16 30.27
C ASP A 290 -1.60 -44.69 30.63
N ASN A 291 -2.13 -44.31 31.79
CA ASN A 291 -1.97 -42.97 32.34
C ASN A 291 -0.49 -42.59 32.38
N GLY A 292 -0.19 -41.35 32.02
CA GLY A 292 1.17 -40.84 31.94
C GLY A 292 1.32 -39.73 30.92
N THR A 293 2.54 -39.26 30.77
CA THR A 293 2.90 -38.22 29.82
C THR A 293 3.50 -38.84 28.57
N TYR A 294 2.81 -38.70 27.46
CA TYR A 294 3.28 -39.11 26.13
C TYR A 294 4.01 -37.97 25.47
N ARG A 295 5.23 -38.20 25.01
CA ARG A 295 6.06 -37.21 24.33
C ARG A 295 6.29 -37.64 22.89
N CYS A 296 6.01 -36.73 21.97
CA CYS A 296 6.38 -36.84 20.56
C CYS A 296 7.54 -35.90 20.30
N GLU A 297 8.54 -36.37 19.58
CA GLU A 297 9.69 -35.58 19.14
C GLU A 297 9.86 -35.63 17.63
N ALA A 298 10.08 -34.47 17.01
CA ALA A 298 10.32 -34.33 15.58
C ALA A 298 11.61 -33.53 15.33
N THR A 299 12.37 -33.95 14.32
CA THR A 299 13.70 -33.41 14.02
C THR A 299 13.83 -33.08 12.54
N ASN A 300 14.46 -31.95 12.23
CA ASN A 300 14.95 -31.63 10.89
C ASN A 300 16.42 -31.18 10.97
N THR A 301 17.00 -30.82 9.82
CA THR A 301 18.40 -30.38 9.74
C THR A 301 18.70 -29.08 10.51
N ILE A 302 17.67 -28.32 10.90
CA ILE A 302 17.81 -27.06 11.66
C ILE A 302 17.81 -27.35 13.17
N GLY A 303 17.05 -28.35 13.59
CA GLY A 303 17.01 -28.77 14.98
C GLY A 303 15.81 -29.64 15.29
N GLN A 304 15.44 -29.66 16.56
CA GLN A 304 14.49 -30.61 17.11
C GLN A 304 13.47 -29.90 18.01
N SER A 305 12.28 -30.47 18.10
CA SER A 305 11.25 -30.01 19.02
C SER A 305 10.37 -31.17 19.45
N SER A 306 9.74 -31.02 20.61
CA SER A 306 8.86 -32.04 21.16
C SER A 306 7.60 -31.44 21.76
N ALA A 307 6.53 -32.22 21.77
CA ALA A 307 5.30 -31.91 22.49
C ALA A 307 5.00 -33.03 23.48
N GLU A 308 4.31 -32.66 24.56
CA GLU A 308 3.86 -33.59 25.60
C GLU A 308 2.33 -33.58 25.70
N TYR A 309 1.76 -34.75 25.97
CA TYR A 309 0.33 -34.96 26.17
C TYR A 309 0.11 -35.83 27.39
N VAL A 310 -0.65 -35.32 28.36
CA VAL A 310 -1.00 -36.06 29.58
C VAL A 310 -2.26 -36.87 29.33
N LEU A 311 -2.13 -38.20 29.32
CA LEU A 311 -3.25 -39.11 29.17
C LEU A 311 -3.86 -39.45 30.52
N ILE A 312 -5.18 -39.27 30.64
CA ILE A 312 -5.99 -39.69 31.79
C ILE A 312 -7.14 -40.56 31.27
N VAL A 313 -7.11 -41.85 31.60
CA VAL A 313 -8.12 -42.84 31.19
C VAL A 313 -9.30 -42.81 32.16
N HIS A 314 -10.47 -42.47 31.63
CA HIS A 314 -11.73 -42.42 32.38
C HIS A 314 -12.38 -43.80 32.49
N ASP A 315 -13.09 -44.03 33.59
CA ASP A 315 -13.91 -45.22 33.74
C ASP A 315 -15.07 -45.21 32.74
N VAL A 316 -15.47 -46.39 32.28
CA VAL A 316 -16.73 -46.53 31.55
C VAL A 316 -17.87 -46.31 32.53
N PRO A 317 -18.86 -45.44 32.25
CA PRO A 317 -20.00 -45.25 33.14
C PRO A 317 -20.74 -46.59 33.34
N THR A 318 -20.72 -47.12 34.56
CA THR A 318 -21.45 -48.35 34.89
C THR A 318 -22.95 -48.04 34.82
N THR A 319 -23.62 -48.43 33.72
CA THR A 319 -25.08 -48.54 33.72
C THR A 319 -25.44 -49.67 34.68
N LEU A 320 -25.78 -49.31 35.92
CA LEU A 320 -26.38 -50.24 36.87
C LEU A 320 -27.72 -50.70 36.27
N LEU A 321 -27.73 -51.87 35.63
CA LEU A 321 -28.96 -52.58 35.31
C LEU A 321 -29.66 -52.85 36.66
N PRO A 322 -30.91 -52.40 36.87
CA PRO A 322 -31.61 -52.69 38.12
C PRO A 322 -31.83 -54.20 38.21
N THR A 323 -31.09 -54.85 39.11
CA THR A 323 -31.32 -56.25 39.48
C THR A 323 -32.69 -56.34 40.12
N THR A 324 -33.70 -56.67 39.32
CA THR A 324 -35.04 -56.94 39.83
C THR A 324 -34.98 -58.29 40.54
N ILE A 325 -34.78 -58.27 41.85
CA ILE A 325 -34.95 -59.44 42.71
C ILE A 325 -36.44 -59.79 42.62
N ILE A 326 -36.78 -60.96 42.07
CA ILE A 326 -38.16 -61.46 42.07
C ILE A 326 -38.38 -62.14 43.44
N PRO A 327 -39.20 -61.59 44.36
CA PRO A 327 -39.60 -62.33 45.54
C PRO A 327 -40.63 -63.41 45.16
N SER A 328 -40.36 -64.62 45.63
CA SER A 328 -41.25 -65.78 45.57
C SER A 328 -42.61 -65.50 46.21
N LEU A 329 -43.67 -66.02 45.58
CA LEU A 329 -45.07 -65.87 46.01
C LEU A 329 -45.31 -66.43 47.42
N THR A 330 -45.92 -65.61 48.28
CA THR A 330 -46.74 -66.10 49.40
C THR A 330 -48.03 -65.30 49.48
N THR A 331 -49.13 -66.03 49.45
CA THR A 331 -50.52 -65.57 49.48
C THR A 331 -50.93 -64.99 50.82
N ALA A 332 -51.43 -63.75 50.85
CA ALA A 332 -52.31 -63.24 51.90
C ALA A 332 -53.18 -62.08 51.35
N PRO A 333 -54.44 -61.94 51.80
CA PRO A 333 -55.44 -61.11 51.15
C PRO A 333 -55.35 -59.62 51.51
N VAL A 334 -55.83 -58.82 50.55
CA VAL A 334 -55.94 -57.36 50.53
C VAL A 334 -56.80 -56.82 51.68
N THR A 335 -56.37 -55.74 52.31
CA THR A 335 -57.32 -54.70 52.80
C THR A 335 -56.68 -53.32 52.78
N THR A 336 -57.52 -52.37 52.37
CA THR A 336 -57.28 -51.01 51.89
C THR A 336 -57.10 -50.00 53.02
N THR A 337 -56.25 -48.98 52.83
CA THR A 337 -56.56 -47.62 53.28
C THR A 337 -55.78 -46.57 52.49
N VAL A 338 -56.46 -45.46 52.24
CA VAL A 338 -56.11 -44.33 51.36
C VAL A 338 -55.62 -43.14 52.22
N ALA A 339 -54.61 -42.39 51.75
CA ALA A 339 -54.49 -40.92 51.86
C ALA A 339 -53.18 -40.46 51.16
N ILE A 340 -53.22 -39.99 49.89
CA ILE A 340 -53.30 -38.59 49.41
C ILE A 340 -52.15 -37.69 49.90
N THR A 341 -51.25 -37.28 48.99
CA THR A 341 -50.99 -35.86 48.64
C THR A 341 -50.02 -35.69 47.45
N THR A 342 -50.49 -34.98 46.40
CA THR A 342 -49.85 -33.93 45.55
C THR A 342 -48.35 -34.00 45.20
N SER A 343 -47.80 -33.67 44.02
CA SER A 343 -48.22 -33.17 42.68
C SER A 343 -46.92 -33.05 41.82
N PRO A 344 -46.91 -32.40 40.64
CA PRO A 344 -47.06 -32.94 39.30
C PRO A 344 -45.74 -33.22 38.55
N SER A 345 -45.86 -34.10 37.55
CA SER A 345 -44.87 -34.46 36.55
C SER A 345 -44.93 -33.55 35.32
N THR A 346 -43.77 -33.17 34.78
CA THR A 346 -43.63 -32.79 33.36
C THR A 346 -43.16 -34.01 32.60
N SER A 347 -44.06 -34.56 31.80
CA SER A 347 -43.81 -35.70 30.91
C SER A 347 -43.10 -35.28 29.63
N ALA A 348 -42.28 -36.23 29.19
CA ALA A 348 -41.48 -36.22 27.99
C ALA A 348 -42.28 -36.22 26.68
N SER A 349 -41.51 -35.94 25.64
CA SER A 349 -41.63 -36.30 24.23
C SER A 349 -42.63 -37.39 23.83
N SER A 350 -43.22 -37.25 22.63
CA SER A 350 -42.76 -38.00 21.45
C SER A 350 -43.67 -37.79 20.23
N SER A 351 -43.02 -37.79 19.07
CA SER A 351 -43.46 -38.25 17.74
C SER A 351 -44.96 -38.44 17.43
N SER A 352 -45.40 -38.03 16.23
CA SER A 352 -45.49 -38.96 15.09
C SER A 352 -46.03 -38.31 13.79
N ARG A 353 -45.57 -38.91 12.68
CA ARG A 353 -46.26 -39.22 11.40
C ARG A 353 -46.84 -38.12 10.48
N ARG A 354 -46.61 -38.46 9.19
CA ARG A 354 -46.96 -37.81 7.92
C ARG A 354 -48.46 -37.66 7.69
N ASP A 355 -48.86 -36.69 6.86
CA ASP A 355 -49.45 -37.00 5.55
C ASP A 355 -49.43 -35.82 4.56
N PRO A 356 -49.57 -36.09 3.24
CA PRO A 356 -49.23 -35.19 2.13
C PRO A 356 -50.48 -34.66 1.38
N ASN A 357 -50.60 -33.34 1.25
CA ASN A 357 -51.22 -32.59 0.14
C ASN A 357 -51.67 -31.20 0.61
N SER A 358 -50.96 -30.15 0.18
CA SER A 358 -51.61 -28.86 -0.15
C SER A 358 -50.71 -28.04 -1.07
N LEU A 359 -51.34 -27.42 -2.04
CA LEU A 359 -50.75 -26.80 -3.22
C LEU A 359 -49.96 -25.51 -2.95
N ALA A 360 -49.07 -25.26 -3.91
CA ALA A 360 -48.46 -24.01 -4.35
C ALA A 360 -48.99 -22.68 -3.76
N GLY A 361 -48.06 -21.84 -3.30
CA GLY A 361 -48.30 -20.44 -2.94
C GLY A 361 -47.01 -19.61 -2.82
N GLN A 362 -46.70 -18.91 -3.91
CA GLN A 362 -45.86 -17.71 -4.13
C GLN A 362 -44.79 -17.24 -3.13
N ASN A 363 -43.58 -17.05 -3.68
CA ASN A 363 -42.51 -16.19 -3.18
C ASN A 363 -42.88 -14.69 -3.27
N GLY A 364 -42.60 -13.94 -2.22
CA GLY A 364 -42.41 -12.48 -2.26
C GLY A 364 -41.23 -12.10 -1.36
N PRO A 365 -40.26 -11.27 -1.80
CA PRO A 365 -39.11 -10.90 -0.99
C PRO A 365 -39.48 -9.81 0.02
N ASP A 366 -39.05 -10.00 1.27
CA ASP A 366 -39.30 -9.09 2.38
C ASP A 366 -38.64 -7.71 2.16
N HIS A 367 -39.48 -6.70 1.87
CA HIS A 367 -39.11 -5.28 1.72
C HIS A 367 -38.41 -4.67 2.95
N ALA A 368 -38.32 -5.39 4.08
CA ALA A 368 -37.70 -4.93 5.31
C ALA A 368 -36.16 -4.98 5.28
N LEU A 369 -35.56 -5.92 4.53
CA LEU A 369 -34.10 -6.08 4.51
C LEU A 369 -33.41 -4.99 3.68
N ILE A 370 -34.05 -4.56 2.58
CA ILE A 370 -33.54 -3.53 1.68
C ILE A 370 -33.55 -2.15 2.36
N GLY A 371 -34.58 -1.85 3.16
CA GLY A 371 -34.65 -0.60 3.92
C GLY A 371 -33.55 -0.46 4.97
N GLY A 372 -33.18 -1.56 5.63
CA GLY A 372 -32.11 -1.56 6.63
C GLY A 372 -30.73 -1.27 6.03
N ILE A 373 -30.42 -1.86 4.87
CA ILE A 373 -29.13 -1.66 4.20
C ILE A 373 -29.00 -0.22 3.70
N VAL A 374 -30.07 0.34 3.12
CA VAL A 374 -30.07 1.73 2.64
C VAL A 374 -29.89 2.71 3.81
N ALA A 375 -30.54 2.46 4.95
CA ALA A 375 -30.39 3.30 6.14
C ALA A 375 -28.96 3.31 6.69
N VAL A 376 -28.29 2.15 6.73
CA VAL A 376 -26.90 2.04 7.19
C VAL A 376 -25.94 2.77 6.25
N VAL A 377 -26.11 2.64 4.93
CA VAL A 377 -25.27 3.32 3.94
C VAL A 377 -25.43 4.85 4.05
N VAL A 378 -26.66 5.34 4.18
CA VAL A 378 -26.92 6.78 4.37
C VAL A 378 -26.31 7.28 5.67
N PHE A 379 -26.40 6.52 6.76
CA PHE A 379 -25.81 6.90 8.04
C PHE A 379 -24.27 6.98 7.97
N VAL A 380 -23.62 6.00 7.35
CA VAL A 380 -22.16 5.96 7.20
C VAL A 380 -21.67 7.12 6.34
N THR A 381 -22.34 7.40 5.22
CA THR A 381 -21.98 8.52 4.34
C THR A 381 -22.11 9.89 5.03
N LEU A 382 -23.19 10.11 5.80
CA LEU A 382 -23.36 11.33 6.59
C LEU A 382 -22.28 11.48 7.69
N CYS A 383 -21.93 10.39 8.36
CA CYS A 383 -20.83 10.38 9.33
C CYS A 383 -19.48 10.73 8.67
N SER A 384 -19.18 10.17 7.49
CA SER A 384 -17.95 10.47 6.74
C SER A 384 -17.88 11.94 6.34
N ILE A 385 -18.98 12.53 5.85
CA ILE A 385 -19.04 13.96 5.49
C ILE A 385 -18.82 14.84 6.71
N PHE A 386 -19.44 14.50 7.85
CA PHE A 386 -19.26 15.25 9.09
C PHE A 386 -17.83 15.19 9.64
N LEU A 387 -17.21 14.01 9.57
CA LEU A 387 -15.81 13.82 9.96
C LEU A 387 -14.86 14.57 9.02
N LEU A 388 -15.12 14.55 7.71
CA LEU A 388 -14.34 15.31 6.73
C LEU A 388 -14.48 16.82 6.95
N GLY A 389 -15.69 17.32 7.23
CA GLY A 389 -15.91 18.71 7.57
C GLY A 389 -15.17 19.15 8.84
N ARG A 390 -15.14 18.30 9.87
CA ARG A 390 -14.35 18.55 11.09
C ARG A 390 -12.84 18.48 10.84
N TYR A 391 -12.40 17.58 9.98
CA TYR A 391 -11.00 17.46 9.58
C TYR A 391 -10.54 18.72 8.84
N LEU A 392 -11.30 19.16 7.83
CA LEU A 392 -11.02 20.39 7.08
C LEU A 392 -11.10 21.64 7.97
N ALA A 393 -12.04 21.70 8.92
CA ALA A 393 -12.12 22.79 9.88
C ALA A 393 -10.93 22.82 10.86
N ARG A 394 -10.40 21.65 11.26
CA ARG A 394 -9.19 21.55 12.10
C ARG A 394 -7.90 21.88 11.35
N HIS A 395 -7.84 21.61 10.05
CA HIS A 395 -6.67 21.85 9.20
C HIS A 395 -6.74 23.17 8.40
N LYS A 396 -7.54 24.15 8.84
CA LYS A 396 -7.40 25.54 8.37
C LYS A 396 -6.11 26.13 8.96
N GLY A 397 -5.00 25.94 8.25
CA GLY A 397 -3.74 26.60 8.55
C GLY A 397 -3.83 28.11 8.31
N THR A 398 -3.36 28.89 9.27
CA THR A 398 -3.09 30.33 9.10
C THR A 398 -1.78 30.49 8.36
N TYR A 399 -1.77 31.21 7.24
CA TYR A 399 -0.53 31.61 6.57
C TYR A 399 -0.25 33.10 6.85
N LEU A 400 0.99 33.41 7.20
CA LEU A 400 1.51 34.77 7.40
C LEU A 400 1.96 35.32 6.05
N THR A 401 1.41 36.45 5.62
CA THR A 401 1.97 37.23 4.51
C THR A 401 2.70 38.42 5.08
N ASN A 402 4.00 38.55 4.80
CA ASN A 402 4.79 39.72 5.18
C ASN A 402 4.47 40.86 4.22
N GLU A 403 3.47 41.69 4.53
CA GLU A 403 3.32 42.99 3.87
C GLU A 403 4.24 44.00 4.56
N ALA A 404 5.34 44.37 3.90
CA ALA A 404 6.20 45.44 4.36
C ALA A 404 5.47 46.79 4.22
N LYS A 405 5.36 47.53 5.32
CA LYS A 405 4.76 48.88 5.35
C LYS A 405 5.63 49.82 4.50
N GLY A 406 5.10 50.30 3.38
CA GLY A 406 5.78 51.25 2.48
C GLY A 406 5.85 50.84 0.99
N ALA A 407 5.31 49.68 0.61
CA ALA A 407 5.35 49.22 -0.78
C ALA A 407 4.36 49.95 -1.73
N GLU A 408 3.38 50.70 -1.19
CA GLU A 408 2.36 51.37 -2.00
C GLU A 408 2.85 52.65 -2.70
N ASP A 409 3.95 53.25 -2.23
CA ASP A 409 4.49 54.51 -2.77
C ASP A 409 5.82 54.35 -3.55
N ALA A 410 6.25 53.11 -3.83
CA ALA A 410 7.48 52.83 -4.57
C ALA A 410 7.23 52.79 -6.10
N PRO A 411 8.04 53.48 -6.93
CA PRO A 411 7.79 53.57 -8.37
C PRO A 411 8.07 52.28 -9.15
N ASP A 412 8.81 51.33 -8.58
CA ASP A 412 9.18 50.06 -9.18
C ASP A 412 9.58 49.00 -8.12
N ALA A 413 9.63 47.74 -8.55
CA ALA A 413 9.81 46.57 -7.67
C ALA A 413 11.20 46.49 -7.02
N ASP A 414 12.25 47.00 -7.68
CA ASP A 414 13.61 46.96 -7.13
C ASP A 414 13.77 47.99 -6.01
N THR A 415 13.12 49.17 -6.15
CA THR A 415 13.09 50.21 -5.11
C THR A 415 12.29 49.81 -3.86
N ALA A 416 11.26 48.96 -4.01
CA ALA A 416 10.49 48.42 -2.88
C ALA A 416 11.30 47.44 -2.02
N ILE A 417 12.23 46.69 -2.63
CA ILE A 417 13.07 45.69 -1.95
C ILE A 417 14.18 46.38 -1.14
N ILE A 418 14.79 47.43 -1.68
CA ILE A 418 15.90 48.16 -1.01
C ILE A 418 15.40 48.87 0.27
N ASN A 419 14.18 49.38 0.28
CA ASN A 419 13.58 50.02 1.46
C ASN A 419 13.17 49.01 2.56
N ALA A 420 13.03 47.72 2.23
CA ALA A 420 12.66 46.67 3.18
C ALA A 420 13.83 46.15 4.02
N GLU A 421 15.08 46.29 3.54
CA GLU A 421 16.28 45.82 4.27
C GLU A 421 16.72 46.74 5.43
N GLY A 422 16.15 47.95 5.53
CA GLY A 422 16.58 48.97 6.51
C GLY A 422 15.71 49.14 7.76
N SER A 423 14.54 48.51 7.85
CA SER A 423 13.59 48.77 8.95
C SER A 423 13.15 47.50 9.65
N GLN A 424 13.31 47.42 10.97
CA GLN A 424 12.69 46.36 11.77
C GLN A 424 11.17 46.53 11.72
N VAL A 425 10.50 45.76 10.87
CA VAL A 425 9.04 45.81 10.74
C VAL A 425 8.41 44.79 11.70
N ASN A 426 7.69 45.28 12.72
CA ASN A 426 6.73 44.49 13.49
C ASN A 426 5.59 44.06 12.58
N ALA A 427 5.40 42.76 12.39
CA ALA A 427 4.32 42.19 11.57
C ALA A 427 2.95 42.41 12.24
N GLU A 428 1.99 42.98 11.51
CA GLU A 428 0.61 43.17 11.96
C GLU A 428 -0.28 42.06 11.33
N GLU A 429 -1.01 41.34 12.17
CA GLU A 429 -1.71 40.09 11.82
C GLU A 429 -3.04 40.37 11.10
N LYS A 430 -3.15 40.08 9.80
CA LYS A 430 -4.41 40.19 9.04
C LYS A 430 -4.95 38.82 8.66
N LYS A 431 -6.20 38.55 9.02
CA LYS A 431 -6.89 37.27 8.77
C LYS A 431 -7.81 37.40 7.55
N GLU A 432 -7.53 36.64 6.50
CA GLU A 432 -8.46 36.45 5.39
C GLU A 432 -8.91 34.99 5.30
N TYR A 433 -10.20 34.80 5.01
CA TYR A 433 -10.86 33.50 4.94
C TYR A 433 -11.35 33.27 3.51
N PHE A 434 -10.93 32.17 2.88
CA PHE A 434 -11.56 31.71 1.64
C PHE A 434 -12.99 31.21 1.95
N ILE A 435 -13.95 31.68 1.14
CA ILE A 435 -15.35 31.23 1.13
C ILE A 435 -15.43 29.89 0.40
#